data_AF-A0A7M7P8V4-F1
#
_entry.id   AF-A0A7M7P8V4-F1
#
_cell.length_a   1.000
_cell.length_b   1.000
_cell.length_c   1.000
_cell.angle_alpha   90.00
_cell.angle_beta   90.00
_cell.angle_gamma   90.00
#
_symmetry.space_group_name_H-M   'P 1'
#
loop_
_entity.id
_entity.type
_entity.pdbx_description
1 polymer ?
#
loop_
_entity_poly.entity_id
_entity_poly.type
_entity_poly.pdbx_seq_one_letter_code
_entity_poly.pdbx_strand_id
1 'polypeptide(L)'
;MPGFNPPYFCNCQPGYQGQFCQIALDSCASSQCQNGGTCNSTPGPSLPYTCNCLAGYTGQLCQTASDLCANNQCQNVESCSPMPGFNPPYFCNCQPGYQGQFCQIVLDKKKIPNF
;
A
#
# COMPACT_ATOMS: atom_id res chain seq x y z
N MET A 1 54.61 10.26 29.56
CA MET A 1 53.38 10.94 29.13
C MET A 1 52.49 9.86 28.51
N PRO A 2 51.30 9.54 29.05
CA PRO A 2 50.42 8.60 28.39
C PRO A 2 49.77 9.31 27.20
N GLY A 3 50.05 8.82 26.00
CA GLY A 3 49.49 9.32 24.75
C GLY A 3 48.00 9.05 24.69
N PHE A 4 47.21 10.12 24.60
CA PHE A 4 45.79 10.03 24.37
C PHE A 4 45.58 9.75 22.88
N ASN A 5 45.39 8.49 22.51
CA ASN A 5 44.97 8.14 21.16
C ASN A 5 43.49 8.56 21.04
N PRO A 6 43.13 9.52 20.17
CA PRO A 6 41.73 9.88 20.02
C PRO A 6 40.96 8.62 19.60
N PRO A 7 39.81 8.32 20.22
CA PRO A 7 38.99 7.21 19.76
C PRO A 7 38.69 7.38 18.27
N TYR A 8 39.14 6.43 17.46
CA TYR A 8 38.77 6.36 16.05
C TYR A 8 37.27 6.05 15.99
N PHE A 9 36.50 7.04 15.55
CA PHE A 9 35.07 6.89 15.28
C PHE A 9 34.85 6.98 13.78
N CYS A 10 34.07 6.04 13.23
CA CYS A 10 33.61 6.13 11.86
C CYS A 10 32.43 7.11 11.76
N ASN A 11 32.42 7.95 10.72
CA ASN A 11 31.22 8.71 10.38
C ASN A 11 30.23 7.77 9.69
N CYS A 12 29.19 7.36 10.41
CA CYS A 12 28.25 6.36 9.92
C CYS A 12 27.31 6.91 8.87
N GLN A 13 27.01 6.07 7.88
CA GLN A 13 25.93 6.34 6.93
C GLN A 13 24.58 6.36 7.66
N PRO A 14 23.59 7.11 7.15
CA PRO A 14 22.24 7.10 7.72
C PRO A 14 21.71 5.65 7.85
N GLY A 15 21.21 5.30 9.04
CA GLY A 15 20.72 3.94 9.35
C GLY A 15 21.74 3.02 10.02
N TYR A 16 22.96 3.48 10.32
CA TYR A 16 23.97 2.71 11.05
C TYR A 16 24.56 3.50 12.23
N GLN A 17 24.91 2.80 13.30
CA GLN A 17 25.49 3.35 14.53
C GLN A 17 26.57 2.43 15.11
N GLY A 18 27.22 2.87 16.19
CA GLY A 18 28.34 2.19 16.82
C GLY A 18 29.70 2.73 16.38
N GLN A 19 30.75 2.40 17.14
CA GLN A 19 32.12 2.94 16.92
C GLN A 19 32.63 2.71 15.49
N PHE A 20 32.22 1.60 14.87
CA PHE A 20 32.58 1.19 13.52
C PHE A 20 31.36 1.02 12.61
N CYS A 21 30.24 1.66 12.95
CA CYS A 21 28.97 1.55 12.20
C CYS A 21 28.43 0.12 12.06
N GLN A 22 28.79 -0.75 13.01
CA GLN A 22 28.45 -2.17 12.98
C GLN A 22 27.01 -2.47 13.43
N ILE A 23 26.32 -1.50 14.02
CA ILE A 23 24.97 -1.64 14.53
C ILE A 23 24.03 -1.02 13.50
N ALA A 24 23.23 -1.81 12.80
CA ALA A 24 22.13 -1.27 12.02
C ALA A 24 21.08 -0.67 12.97
N LEU A 25 20.67 0.57 12.74
CA LEU A 25 19.52 1.14 13.42
C LEU A 25 18.28 0.42 12.90
N ASP A 26 17.47 -0.11 13.81
CA ASP A 26 16.17 -0.63 13.43
C ASP A 26 15.24 0.54 13.08
N SER A 27 15.26 0.90 11.80
CA SER A 27 14.41 1.93 11.22
C SER A 27 12.92 1.68 11.49
N CYS A 28 12.52 0.43 11.71
CA CYS A 28 11.14 0.08 12.01
C CYS A 28 10.74 0.34 13.47
N ALA A 29 11.69 0.45 14.40
CA ALA A 29 11.42 0.86 15.78
C ALA A 29 10.88 2.31 15.85
N SER A 30 11.23 3.15 14.86
CA SER A 30 10.66 4.49 14.67
C SER A 30 9.67 4.56 13.51
N SER A 31 9.11 3.42 13.07
CA SER A 31 8.18 3.42 11.95
C SER A 31 6.91 4.20 12.27
N GLN A 32 6.47 4.98 11.29
CA GLN A 32 5.20 5.71 11.34
C GLN A 32 4.17 5.09 10.39
N CYS A 33 4.33 3.80 10.03
CA CYS A 33 3.37 3.09 9.19
C CYS A 33 2.01 3.07 9.89
N GLN A 34 1.00 3.68 9.26
CA GLN A 34 -0.35 3.78 9.78
C GLN A 34 -1.24 2.65 9.25
N ASN A 35 -2.45 2.55 9.79
CA ASN A 35 -3.51 1.65 9.28
C ASN A 35 -3.09 0.18 9.15
N GLY A 36 -2.25 -0.30 10.08
CA GLY A 36 -1.79 -1.69 10.10
C GLY A 36 -0.78 -2.05 9.02
N GLY A 37 -0.15 -1.06 8.36
CA GLY A 37 0.93 -1.31 7.40
C GLY A 37 2.15 -1.96 8.05
N THR A 38 2.77 -2.92 7.36
CA THR A 38 3.98 -3.62 7.82
C THR A 38 5.22 -2.82 7.47
N CYS A 39 6.06 -2.50 8.45
CA CYS A 39 7.34 -1.84 8.20
C CYS A 39 8.41 -2.83 7.72
N ASN A 40 9.19 -2.43 6.72
CA ASN A 40 10.41 -3.12 6.30
C ASN A 40 11.58 -2.16 6.37
N SER A 41 12.62 -2.54 7.11
CA SER A 41 13.87 -1.78 7.19
C SER A 41 14.59 -1.87 5.85
N THR A 42 14.72 -0.75 5.15
CA THR A 42 15.34 -0.66 3.83
C THR A 42 16.35 0.49 3.83
N PRO A 43 17.61 0.28 3.45
CA PRO A 43 18.56 1.37 3.32
C PRO A 43 18.05 2.36 2.28
N GLY A 44 17.71 3.58 2.70
CA GLY A 44 17.14 4.60 1.85
C GLY A 44 17.69 5.99 2.22
N PRO A 45 17.88 6.88 1.22
CA PRO A 45 18.50 8.19 1.46
C PRO A 45 17.61 9.16 2.26
N SER A 46 16.28 9.00 2.19
CA SER A 46 15.30 9.92 2.81
C SER A 46 14.40 9.27 3.85
N LEU A 47 14.17 7.96 3.74
CA LEU A 47 13.49 7.15 4.74
C LEU A 47 14.25 5.82 4.86
N PRO A 48 14.71 5.44 6.04
CA PRO A 48 15.47 4.20 6.21
C PRO A 48 14.54 2.97 6.35
N TYR A 49 13.27 3.10 5.97
CA TYR A 49 12.27 2.05 5.97
C TYR A 49 11.19 2.30 4.90
N THR A 50 10.49 1.24 4.51
CA THR A 50 9.31 1.28 3.64
C THR A 50 8.11 0.64 4.32
N CYS A 51 6.93 1.20 4.12
CA CYS A 51 5.68 0.64 4.65
C CYS A 51 4.95 -0.15 3.57
N ASN A 52 4.70 -1.44 3.83
CA ASN A 52 3.80 -2.26 3.03
C ASN A 52 2.37 -2.05 3.55
N CYS A 53 1.55 -1.35 2.78
CA CYS A 53 0.20 -1.02 3.19
C CYS A 53 -0.73 -2.22 3.09
N LEU A 54 -1.66 -2.31 4.06
CA LEU A 54 -2.79 -3.20 3.94
C LEU A 54 -3.67 -2.78 2.78
N ALA A 55 -4.37 -3.76 2.21
CA ALA A 55 -5.24 -3.54 1.07
C ALA A 55 -6.34 -2.53 1.43
N GLY A 56 -6.53 -1.51 0.59
CA GLY A 56 -7.41 -0.37 0.90
C GLY A 56 -6.70 0.83 1.54
N TYR A 57 -5.37 0.81 1.69
CA TYR A 57 -4.58 1.98 2.10
C TYR A 57 -3.39 2.22 1.16
N THR A 58 -3.01 3.49 1.00
CA THR A 58 -1.88 3.95 0.17
C THR A 58 -1.15 5.11 0.84
N GLY A 59 -0.07 5.56 0.19
CA GLY A 59 0.84 6.58 0.71
C GLY A 59 2.10 5.97 1.31
N GLN A 60 3.15 6.77 1.45
CA GLN A 60 4.47 6.33 1.94
C GLN A 60 4.41 5.74 3.35
N LEU A 61 3.45 6.16 4.16
CA LEU A 61 3.21 5.70 5.52
C LEU A 61 1.84 5.01 5.65
N CYS A 62 1.22 4.60 4.53
CA CYS A 62 -0.12 4.01 4.53
C CYS A 62 -1.19 4.91 5.18
N GLN A 63 -0.97 6.23 5.15
CA GLN A 63 -1.81 7.22 5.82
C GLN A 63 -3.12 7.51 5.06
N THR A 64 -3.16 7.19 3.77
CA THR A 64 -4.28 7.51 2.91
C THR A 64 -5.18 6.29 2.74
N ALA A 65 -6.46 6.41 3.06
CA ALA A 65 -7.43 5.40 2.66
C ALA A 65 -7.53 5.38 1.13
N SER A 66 -7.22 4.24 0.52
CA SER A 66 -7.35 4.06 -0.92
C SER A 66 -8.80 3.81 -1.26
N ASP A 67 -9.41 4.76 -1.96
CA ASP A 67 -10.70 4.51 -2.58
C ASP A 67 -10.48 3.59 -3.79
N LEU A 68 -10.67 2.28 -3.56
CA LEU A 68 -10.58 1.24 -4.58
C LEU A 68 -11.63 1.43 -5.69
N CYS A 69 -12.66 2.24 -5.44
CA CYS A 69 -13.70 2.58 -6.40
C CYS A 69 -13.42 3.90 -7.16
N ALA A 70 -12.43 4.71 -6.78
CA ALA A 70 -12.22 6.05 -7.39
C ALA A 70 -11.86 6.00 -8.89
N ASN A 71 -11.13 4.97 -9.32
CA ASN A 71 -10.72 4.78 -10.72
C ASN A 71 -11.27 3.46 -11.29
N ASN A 72 -12.51 3.12 -10.92
CA ASN A 72 -13.14 1.92 -11.43
C ASN A 72 -13.50 2.06 -12.93
N GLN A 73 -13.54 0.92 -13.63
CA GLN A 73 -13.95 0.83 -15.04
C GLN A 73 -15.45 0.52 -15.17
N CYS A 74 -16.21 0.56 -14.06
CA CYS A 74 -17.61 0.23 -14.05
C CYS A 74 -18.41 1.28 -14.83
N GLN A 75 -19.39 0.84 -15.63
CA GLN A 75 -20.21 1.75 -16.42
C GLN A 75 -21.61 1.93 -15.81
N ASN A 76 -22.49 0.95 -16.01
CA ASN A 76 -23.91 1.04 -15.63
C ASN A 76 -24.15 0.43 -14.25
N VAL A 77 -23.62 1.10 -13.20
CA VAL A 77 -23.65 0.61 -11.82
C VAL A 77 -24.64 1.34 -10.92
N GLU A 78 -25.16 0.60 -9.94
CA GLU A 78 -25.87 1.16 -8.78
C GLU A 78 -24.89 1.60 -7.70
N SER A 79 -23.85 0.81 -7.48
CA SER A 79 -22.80 1.08 -6.51
C SER A 79 -21.51 0.34 -6.87
N CYS A 80 -20.40 0.81 -6.31
CA CYS A 80 -19.13 0.09 -6.32
C CYS A 80 -18.81 -0.38 -4.91
N SER A 81 -18.32 -1.61 -4.78
CA SER A 81 -17.91 -2.17 -3.50
C SER A 81 -16.40 -2.46 -3.52
N PRO A 82 -15.62 -1.89 -2.59
CA PRO A 82 -14.20 -2.23 -2.50
C PRO A 82 -14.03 -3.71 -2.18
N MET A 83 -13.24 -4.42 -2.97
CA MET A 83 -12.91 -5.84 -2.77
C MET A 83 -11.39 -6.01 -2.73
N PRO A 84 -10.76 -5.69 -1.59
CA PRO A 84 -9.32 -5.81 -1.44
C PRO A 84 -8.88 -7.27 -1.63
N GLY A 85 -7.82 -7.50 -2.43
CA GLY A 85 -7.31 -8.85 -2.72
C GLY A 85 -7.90 -9.53 -3.96
N PHE A 86 -8.86 -8.90 -4.63
CA PHE A 86 -9.32 -9.32 -5.96
C PHE A 86 -8.63 -8.51 -7.07
N ASN A 87 -8.66 -9.01 -8.30
CA ASN A 87 -8.21 -8.28 -9.47
C ASN A 87 -9.36 -8.17 -10.49
N PRO A 88 -9.96 -6.98 -10.67
CA PRO A 88 -9.64 -5.70 -10.02
C PRO A 88 -10.02 -5.70 -8.53
N PRO A 89 -9.44 -4.79 -7.72
CA PRO A 89 -9.66 -4.73 -6.27
C PRO A 89 -11.01 -4.09 -5.88
N TYR A 90 -12.03 -4.25 -6.72
CA TYR A 90 -13.37 -3.70 -6.53
C TYR A 90 -14.39 -4.52 -7.31
N PHE A 91 -15.65 -4.39 -6.90
CA PHE A 91 -16.80 -5.01 -7.55
C PHE A 91 -17.78 -3.95 -8.04
N CYS A 92 -18.32 -4.18 -9.24
CA CYS A 92 -19.35 -3.34 -9.84
C CYS A 92 -20.74 -3.95 -9.57
N ASN A 93 -21.56 -3.31 -8.75
CA ASN A 93 -22.97 -3.71 -8.59
C ASN A 93 -23.77 -3.13 -9.75
N CYS A 94 -24.19 -3.98 -10.70
CA CYS A 94 -24.83 -3.52 -11.93
C CYS A 94 -26.29 -3.10 -11.73
N GLN A 95 -26.72 -2.08 -12.48
CA GLN A 95 -28.13 -1.71 -12.59
C GLN A 95 -28.96 -2.84 -13.24
N PRO A 96 -30.26 -2.95 -12.93
CA PRO A 96 -31.16 -3.93 -13.53
C PRO A 96 -31.12 -3.83 -15.06
N GLY A 97 -30.80 -4.94 -15.71
CA GLY A 97 -30.65 -4.98 -17.17
C GLY A 97 -29.21 -4.80 -17.66
N TYR A 98 -28.21 -4.78 -16.77
CA TYR A 98 -26.80 -4.81 -17.13
C TYR A 98 -26.07 -5.97 -16.45
N GLN A 99 -25.04 -6.50 -17.12
CA GLN A 99 -24.20 -7.60 -16.62
C GLN A 99 -22.74 -7.42 -17.05
N GLY A 100 -21.88 -8.34 -16.60
CA GLY A 100 -20.45 -8.34 -16.86
C GLY A 100 -19.64 -7.75 -15.72
N GLN A 101 -18.33 -8.02 -15.72
CA GLN A 101 -17.41 -7.60 -14.67
C GLN A 101 -17.38 -6.07 -14.44
N PHE A 102 -17.70 -5.29 -15.48
CA PHE A 102 -17.73 -3.83 -15.44
C PHE A 102 -19.12 -3.26 -15.77
N CYS A 103 -20.17 -4.09 -15.72
CA CYS A 103 -21.55 -3.73 -16.08
C CYS A 103 -21.67 -3.12 -17.49
N GLN A 104 -20.85 -3.63 -18.42
CA GLN A 104 -20.75 -3.14 -19.80
C GLN A 104 -21.68 -3.85 -20.77
N ILE A 105 -22.30 -4.95 -20.36
CA ILE A 105 -23.17 -5.77 -21.23
C ILE A 105 -24.61 -5.45 -20.91
N VAL A 106 -25.38 -5.02 -21.92
CA VAL A 106 -26.83 -4.86 -21.80
C VAL A 106 -27.49 -6.24 -21.84
N LEU A 107 -28.28 -6.56 -20.82
CA LEU A 107 -29.20 -7.68 -20.85
C LEU A 107 -30.39 -7.28 -21.71
N ASP A 108 -30.33 -7.59 -23.00
CA ASP A 108 -31.51 -7.51 -23.86
C ASP A 108 -32.63 -8.38 -23.26
N LYS A 109 -33.72 -7.74 -22.84
CA LYS A 109 -34.95 -8.41 -22.36
C LYS A 109 -35.60 -9.32 -23.42
N LYS A 110 -35.02 -9.47 -24.61
CA LYS A 110 -35.47 -10.38 -25.68
C LYS A 110 -35.09 -11.86 -25.47
N LYS A 111 -34.40 -12.23 -24.39
CA LYS A 111 -34.12 -13.63 -24.02
C LYS A 111 -34.74 -14.08 -22.70
N ILE A 112 -35.81 -13.42 -22.24
CA ILE A 112 -36.77 -14.10 -21.37
C ILE A 112 -37.77 -14.75 -22.34
N PRO A 113 -37.67 -16.05 -22.65
CA PRO A 113 -38.83 -16.75 -23.17
C PRO A 113 -39.87 -16.71 -22.04
N ASN A 114 -40.72 -15.69 -22.06
CA ASN A 114 -42.04 -15.79 -21.47
C ASN A 114 -42.80 -16.79 -22.35
N PHE A 115 -42.62 -18.08 -22.08
CA PHE A 115 -43.56 -19.17 -22.33
C PHE A 115 -43.17 -20.35 -21.45
#